data_AF-A0A3E1NMT4-F1
#
_entry.id   AF-A0A3E1NMT4-F1
#
_cell.length_a   1.000
_cell.length_b   1.000
_cell.length_c   1.000
_cell.angle_alpha   90.00
_cell.angle_beta   90.00
_cell.angle_gamma   90.00
#
_symmetry.space_group_name_H-M   'P 1'
#
loop_
_entity.id
_entity.type
_entity.pdbx_description
1 polymer ?
#
loop_
_entity_poly.entity_id
_entity_poly.type
_entity_poly.pdbx_seq_one_letter_code
_entity_poly.pdbx_strand_id
1 'polypeptide(L)'
;MDVQASIDGLINVLKERPLMVLNGDTSYYSYKLYIEGFLFGLSSAYNINLILNITLWFRRKIKIEMDVFWTDYIPIYYKDETEDELKKILLQTLSNYFEENPEWKRNKEDK
;
A
#
# COMPACT_ATOMS: atom_id res chain seq x y z
N MET A 1 -13.50 12.71 -4.20
CA MET A 1 -13.28 11.25 -4.07
C MET A 1 -12.51 11.01 -2.78
N ASP A 2 -12.85 10.01 -1.97
CA ASP A 2 -12.21 9.81 -0.64
C ASP A 2 -11.48 8.46 -0.55
N VAL A 3 -10.63 8.21 -1.55
CA VAL A 3 -9.72 7.06 -1.58
C VAL A 3 -8.74 7.17 -0.41
N GLN A 4 -8.29 8.38 -0.08
CA GLN A 4 -7.44 8.63 1.08
C GLN A 4 -8.03 8.08 2.39
N ALA A 5 -9.27 8.43 2.76
CA ALA A 5 -9.84 7.96 4.02
C ALA A 5 -9.97 6.43 4.07
N SER A 6 -10.20 5.79 2.92
CA SER A 6 -10.25 4.32 2.82
C SER A 6 -8.87 3.71 3.10
N ILE A 7 -7.81 4.32 2.58
CA ILE A 7 -6.43 3.89 2.80
C ILE A 7 -5.98 4.15 4.23
N ASP A 8 -6.28 5.31 4.79
CA ASP A 8 -5.99 5.64 6.19
C ASP A 8 -6.65 4.62 7.12
N GLY A 9 -7.91 4.27 6.84
CA GLY A 9 -8.65 3.22 7.54
C GLY A 9 -7.95 1.86 7.46
N LEU A 10 -7.52 1.43 6.25
CA LEU A 10 -6.74 0.19 6.08
C LEU A 10 -5.44 0.23 6.89
N ILE A 11 -4.66 1.30 6.77
CA ILE A 11 -3.37 1.46 7.45
C ILE A 11 -3.58 1.37 8.97
N ASN A 12 -4.61 2.04 9.50
CA ASN A 12 -4.94 1.97 10.92
C ASN A 12 -5.32 0.55 11.34
N VAL A 13 -6.14 -0.18 10.57
CA VAL A 13 -6.48 -1.59 10.86
C VAL A 13 -5.23 -2.48 10.87
N LEU A 14 -4.32 -2.29 9.92
CA LEU A 14 -3.08 -3.08 9.81
C LEU A 14 -2.05 -2.72 10.89
N LYS A 15 -2.08 -1.49 11.41
CA LYS A 15 -1.24 -0.99 12.53
C LYS A 15 -1.81 -1.39 13.90
N GLU A 16 -3.11 -1.19 14.12
CA GLU A 16 -3.79 -1.32 15.43
C GLU A 16 -4.24 -2.77 15.73
N ARG A 17 -4.15 -3.68 14.77
CA ARG A 17 -4.37 -5.14 14.90
C ARG A 17 -5.52 -5.56 15.86
N PRO A 18 -6.82 -5.40 15.53
CA PRO A 18 -7.86 -6.02 16.37
C PRO A 18 -8.12 -7.50 16.06
N LEU A 19 -7.88 -8.01 14.83
CA LEU A 19 -8.38 -9.36 14.42
C LEU A 19 -7.51 -10.19 13.44
N MET A 20 -6.26 -9.80 13.13
CA MET A 20 -5.25 -10.77 12.62
C MET A 20 -4.85 -11.83 13.70
N VAL A 21 -5.50 -11.73 14.86
CA VAL A 21 -5.35 -12.43 16.14
C VAL A 21 -5.71 -13.92 16.13
N LEU A 22 -6.27 -14.49 15.05
CA LEU A 22 -6.68 -15.91 15.05
C LEU A 22 -5.61 -16.89 14.54
N ASN A 23 -4.36 -16.82 15.05
CA ASN A 23 -3.37 -17.94 15.10
C ASN A 23 -2.05 -17.83 14.30
N GLY A 24 -1.35 -16.69 14.25
CA GLY A 24 0.07 -16.77 13.88
C GLY A 24 0.75 -15.47 13.50
N ASP A 25 2.06 -15.50 13.59
CA ASP A 25 2.94 -14.45 13.09
C ASP A 25 2.63 -14.19 11.60
N THR A 26 1.92 -13.09 11.31
CA THR A 26 1.46 -12.80 9.95
C THR A 26 2.65 -12.36 9.12
N SER A 27 2.93 -13.13 8.06
CA SER A 27 4.08 -12.89 7.19
C SER A 27 3.98 -11.59 6.39
N TYR A 28 5.10 -11.14 5.84
CA TYR A 28 5.13 -10.08 4.82
C TYR A 28 4.15 -10.38 3.68
N TYR A 29 4.12 -11.63 3.22
CA TYR A 29 3.25 -12.07 2.14
C TYR A 29 1.76 -11.94 2.48
N SER A 30 1.38 -12.18 3.73
CA SER A 30 0.02 -11.96 4.20
C SER A 30 -0.38 -10.49 4.12
N TYR A 31 0.48 -9.57 4.58
CA TYR A 31 0.24 -8.13 4.46
C TYR A 31 0.14 -7.70 3.00
N LYS A 32 1.04 -8.19 2.13
CA LYS A 32 1.00 -7.96 0.70
C LYS A 32 -0.36 -8.32 0.11
N LEU A 33 -0.85 -9.55 0.33
CA LEU A 33 -2.12 -10.02 -0.21
C LEU A 33 -3.31 -9.17 0.25
N TYR A 34 -3.34 -8.78 1.53
CA TYR A 34 -4.39 -7.90 2.07
C TYR A 34 -4.39 -6.53 1.39
N ILE A 35 -3.22 -5.91 1.27
CA ILE A 35 -3.08 -4.58 0.66
C ILE A 35 -3.43 -4.65 -0.83
N GLU A 36 -2.92 -5.63 -1.57
CA GLU A 36 -3.24 -5.80 -2.99
C GLU A 36 -4.74 -6.02 -3.20
N GLY A 37 -5.35 -6.93 -2.44
CA GLY A 37 -6.80 -7.18 -2.52
C GLY A 37 -7.62 -5.92 -2.25
N PHE A 38 -7.25 -5.15 -1.24
CA PHE A 38 -7.91 -3.88 -0.93
C PHE A 38 -7.73 -2.84 -2.05
N LEU A 39 -6.52 -2.68 -2.57
CA LEU A 39 -6.23 -1.77 -3.67
C LEU A 39 -6.95 -2.18 -4.96
N PHE A 40 -7.08 -3.47 -5.25
CA PHE A 40 -7.87 -3.97 -6.37
C PHE A 40 -9.36 -3.65 -6.19
N GLY A 41 -9.90 -3.83 -4.99
CA GLY A 41 -11.28 -3.47 -4.66
C GLY A 41 -11.55 -1.97 -4.87
N LEU A 42 -10.69 -1.10 -4.33
CA LEU A 42 -10.78 0.35 -4.55
C LEU A 42 -10.61 0.72 -6.02
N SER A 43 -9.64 0.12 -6.71
CA SER A 43 -9.39 0.32 -8.13
C SER A 43 -10.65 0.04 -8.96
N SER A 44 -11.34 -1.05 -8.63
CA SER A 44 -12.60 -1.44 -9.29
C SER A 44 -13.75 -0.48 -8.94
N ALA A 45 -13.91 -0.12 -7.66
CA ALA A 45 -14.98 0.75 -7.19
C ALA A 45 -14.90 2.17 -7.78
N TYR A 46 -13.69 2.66 -8.05
CA TYR A 46 -13.44 4.02 -8.52
C TYR A 46 -12.93 4.09 -9.97
N ASN A 47 -12.88 2.96 -10.69
CA ASN A 47 -12.37 2.85 -12.06
C ASN A 47 -10.98 3.50 -12.26
N ILE A 48 -10.06 3.22 -11.35
CA ILE A 48 -8.68 3.71 -11.31
C ILE A 48 -7.72 2.52 -11.21
N ASN A 49 -6.42 2.71 -11.49
CA ASN A 49 -5.43 1.63 -11.34
C ASN A 49 -4.40 1.98 -10.27
N LEU A 50 -4.78 1.79 -8.99
CA LEU A 50 -3.93 2.17 -7.87
C LEU A 50 -2.63 1.37 -7.82
N ILE A 51 -2.68 0.06 -8.07
CA ILE A 51 -1.47 -0.80 -8.02
C ILE A 51 -0.44 -0.33 -9.04
N LEU A 52 -0.87 -0.02 -10.28
CA LEU A 52 0.03 0.51 -11.29
C LEU A 52 0.55 1.91 -10.91
N ASN A 53 -0.33 2.79 -10.42
CA ASN A 53 0.07 4.16 -10.04
C ASN A 53 1.11 4.16 -8.92
N ILE A 54 0.92 3.34 -7.88
CA ILE A 54 1.87 3.18 -6.78
C ILE A 54 3.17 2.53 -7.29
N THR A 55 3.07 1.52 -8.16
CA THR A 55 4.25 0.89 -8.78
C THR A 55 5.11 1.90 -9.54
N LEU A 56 4.49 2.72 -10.38
CA LEU A 56 5.21 3.74 -11.16
C LEU A 56 5.81 4.82 -10.27
N TRP A 57 5.09 5.25 -9.23
CA TRP A 57 5.63 6.20 -8.25
C TRP A 57 6.84 5.61 -7.49
N PHE A 58 6.72 4.37 -7.02
CA PHE A 58 7.77 3.70 -6.27
C PHE A 58 9.04 3.51 -7.11
N ARG A 59 8.91 3.02 -8.36
CA ARG A 59 10.04 2.89 -9.30
C ARG A 59 10.78 4.22 -9.50
N ARG A 60 10.05 5.34 -9.62
CA ARG A 60 10.65 6.68 -9.70
C ARG A 60 11.41 7.07 -8.44
N LYS A 61 10.88 6.75 -7.25
CA LYS A 61 11.50 7.09 -5.96
C LYS A 61 12.85 6.42 -5.75
N ILE A 62 12.94 5.14 -6.12
CA ILE A 62 14.15 4.33 -5.91
C ILE A 62 15.03 4.22 -7.16
N LYS A 63 14.66 4.89 -8.26
CA LYS A 63 15.39 4.96 -9.55
C LYS A 63 15.69 3.58 -10.15
N ILE A 64 14.66 2.74 -10.28
CA ILE A 64 14.81 1.35 -10.74
C ILE A 64 13.92 1.06 -11.95
N GLU A 65 14.45 0.24 -12.86
CA GLU A 65 13.83 -0.19 -14.11
C GLU A 65 13.50 -1.71 -14.11
N MET A 66 12.87 -2.21 -13.04
CA MET A 66 12.39 -3.60 -13.00
C MET A 66 10.90 -3.69 -13.25
N ASP A 67 10.48 -4.64 -14.07
CA ASP A 67 9.08 -4.81 -14.44
C ASP A 67 8.28 -5.72 -13.47
N VAL A 68 8.29 -5.35 -12.19
CA VAL A 68 7.49 -6.01 -11.15
C VAL A 68 6.69 -4.98 -10.36
N PHE A 69 5.62 -5.41 -9.67
CA PHE A 69 4.85 -4.52 -8.79
C PHE A 69 5.67 -4.12 -7.57
N TRP A 70 5.36 -2.94 -7.02
CA TRP A 70 6.11 -2.38 -5.87
C TRP A 70 6.15 -3.32 -4.66
N THR A 71 5.06 -4.05 -4.41
CA THR A 71 4.93 -5.05 -3.34
C THR A 71 5.84 -6.26 -3.54
N ASP A 72 6.10 -6.68 -4.77
CA ASP A 72 7.07 -7.75 -5.07
C ASP A 72 8.51 -7.25 -5.00
N TYR A 73 8.70 -5.95 -5.24
CA TYR A 73 10.02 -5.36 -5.28
C TYR A 73 10.65 -5.13 -3.90
N ILE A 74 9.84 -4.80 -2.90
CA ILE A 74 10.31 -4.53 -1.53
C ILE A 74 11.25 -5.63 -0.99
N PRO A 75 10.89 -6.93 -0.97
CA PRO A 75 11.80 -7.96 -0.45
C PRO A 75 13.03 -8.20 -1.33
N ILE A 76 13.00 -7.81 -2.62
CA ILE A 76 14.15 -7.93 -3.52
C ILE A 76 15.16 -6.81 -3.24
N TYR A 77 14.68 -5.59 -3.04
CA TYR A 77 15.51 -4.41 -2.82
C TYR A 77 16.03 -4.31 -1.40
N TYR A 78 15.17 -4.61 -0.43
CA TYR A 78 15.47 -4.60 1.01
C TYR A 78 15.78 -6.02 1.50
N LYS A 79 16.53 -6.81 0.71
CA LYS A 79 16.78 -8.24 0.94
C LYS A 79 17.47 -8.57 2.27
N ASP A 80 18.18 -7.61 2.84
CA ASP A 80 18.94 -7.76 4.08
C ASP A 80 18.11 -7.34 5.31
N GLU A 81 16.87 -6.87 5.11
CA GLU A 81 15.97 -6.46 6.18
C GLU A 81 15.21 -7.65 6.79
N THR A 82 14.81 -7.49 8.05
CA THR A 82 13.96 -8.49 8.73
C THR A 82 12.53 -8.46 8.18
N GLU A 83 11.79 -9.55 8.37
CA GLU A 83 10.39 -9.64 7.95
C GLU A 83 9.51 -8.53 8.57
N ASP A 84 9.77 -8.12 9.82
CA ASP A 84 9.04 -7.02 10.45
C ASP A 84 9.40 -5.66 9.84
N GLU A 85 10.66 -5.44 9.47
CA GLU A 85 11.06 -4.23 8.75
C GLU A 85 10.46 -4.19 7.34
N LEU A 86 10.39 -5.31 6.63
CA LEU A 86 9.70 -5.39 5.33
C LEU A 86 8.21 -5.02 5.45
N LYS A 87 7.52 -5.47 6.50
CA LYS A 87 6.11 -5.08 6.77
C LYS A 87 5.99 -3.57 7.02
N LYS A 88 6.91 -2.97 7.79
CA LYS A 88 6.94 -1.53 8.02
C LYS A 88 7.17 -0.77 6.73
N ILE A 89 8.14 -1.18 5.92
CA ILE A 89 8.44 -0.58 4.62
C ILE A 89 7.21 -0.64 3.71
N LEU A 90 6.51 -1.78 3.66
CA LEU A 90 5.29 -1.95 2.88
C LEU A 90 4.19 -0.95 3.27
N LEU A 91 3.90 -0.82 4.57
CA LEU A 91 2.91 0.14 5.05
C LEU A 91 3.35 1.59 4.84
N GLN A 92 4.64 1.89 5.08
CA GLN A 92 5.19 3.23 4.91
C GLN A 92 5.17 3.65 3.44
N THR A 93 5.47 2.73 2.52
CA THR A 93 5.40 2.98 1.07
C THR A 93 3.99 3.36 0.65
N LEU A 94 2.98 2.66 1.17
CA LEU A 94 1.57 3.00 0.92
C LEU A 94 1.22 4.38 1.49
N SER A 95 1.59 4.68 2.74
CA SER A 95 1.35 5.99 3.39
C SER A 95 1.98 7.12 2.59
N ASN A 96 3.27 6.98 2.26
CA ASN A 96 4.05 7.99 1.52
C ASN A 96 3.44 8.28 0.16
N TYR A 97 2.97 7.27 -0.57
CA TYR A 97 2.30 7.49 -1.84
C TYR A 97 1.10 8.42 -1.68
N PHE A 98 0.21 8.12 -0.74
CA PHE A 98 -1.02 8.90 -0.55
C PHE A 98 -0.77 10.29 0.08
N GLU A 99 0.29 10.43 0.88
CA GLU A 99 0.74 11.73 1.39
C GLU A 99 1.25 12.65 0.26
N GLU A 100 2.02 12.10 -0.68
CA GLU A 100 2.61 12.85 -1.80
C GLU A 100 1.65 13.08 -2.97
N ASN A 101 0.52 12.36 -3.01
CA ASN A 101 -0.47 12.44 -4.07
C ASN A 101 -1.83 12.89 -3.48
N PRO A 102 -1.94 14.16 -3.02
CA PRO A 102 -3.11 14.64 -2.31
C PRO A 102 -4.37 14.75 -3.19
N GLU A 103 -4.28 14.55 -4.50
CA GLU A 103 -5.44 14.47 -5.40
C GLU A 103 -6.39 13.32 -5.05
N TRP A 104 -5.92 12.33 -4.29
CA TRP A 104 -6.74 11.27 -3.72
C TRP A 104 -7.57 11.71 -2.50
N LYS A 105 -7.32 12.94 -2.00
CA LYS A 105 -8.12 13.61 -0.97
C LYS A 105 -9.33 14.29 -1.61
N ARG A 106 -10.39 14.38 -0.82
CA ARG A 106 -11.67 14.97 -1.23
C ARG A 106 -11.50 16.42 -1.71
N ASN A 107 -11.84 16.72 -2.98
CA ASN A 107 -12.37 18.04 -3.35
C ASN A 107 -13.65 18.26 -2.54
N LYS A 108 -13.57 19.01 -1.44
CA LYS A 108 -14.73 19.54 -0.72
C LYS A 108 -15.16 20.85 -1.39
N GLU A 109 -15.42 20.85 -2.69
CA GLU A 109 -16.03 21.96 -3.40
C GLU A 109 -16.51 21.39 -4.72
N ASP A 110 -17.83 21.19 -4.80
CA ASP A 110 -18.70 21.12 -5.98
C ASP A 110 -19.91 20.25 -5.63
N LYS A 111 -20.78 20.82 -4.80
CA LYS A 111 -22.26 20.70 -4.85
C LYS A 111 -22.90 21.59 -3.80
#